data_AF-A0A0B1TRE0-F1
#
_entry.id   AF-A0A0B1TRE0-F1
#
_cell.length_a   1.000
_cell.length_b   1.000
_cell.length_c   1.000
_cell.angle_alpha   90.00
_cell.angle_beta   90.00
_cell.angle_gamma   90.00
#
_symmetry.space_group_name_H-M   'P 1'
#
loop_
_entity.id
_entity.type
_entity.pdbx_description
1 polymer ?
#
loop_
_entity_poly.entity_id
_entity_poly.type
_entity_poly.pdbx_seq_one_letter_code
_entity_poly.pdbx_strand_id
1 'polypeptide(L)'
;MINIHTWLELDIAECLSAEFNARVRSITLTQLKSDKTYNIVTKCILYTLVMFVIPFVTLIVVNWRIIVALKHSTRMRSRLSTQKSAQR
;
A
#
# COMPACT_ATOMS: atom_id res chain seq x y z
N MET A 1 14.59 13.21 0.71
CA MET A 1 13.47 12.29 1.00
C MET A 1 13.58 11.88 2.46
N ILE A 2 12.64 12.32 3.30
CA ILE A 2 12.63 12.03 4.73
C ILE A 2 12.08 10.61 4.91
N ASN A 3 12.87 9.70 5.49
CA ASN A 3 12.49 8.31 5.69
C ASN A 3 11.53 8.19 6.90
N ILE A 4 10.28 8.63 6.71
CA ILE A 4 9.25 8.75 7.75
C ILE A 4 9.04 7.43 8.51
N HIS A 5 9.15 6.28 7.83
CA HIS A 5 9.05 4.97 8.48
C HIS A 5 10.14 4.75 9.54
N THR A 6 11.36 5.23 9.31
CA THR A 6 12.46 5.10 10.28
C THR A 6 12.22 6.02 11.48
N TRP A 7 11.81 7.27 11.25
CA TRP A 7 11.54 8.22 12.34
C TRP A 7 10.38 7.80 13.24
N LEU A 8 9.39 7.09 12.70
CA LEU A 8 8.26 6.52 13.47
C LEU A 8 8.66 5.27 14.28
N GLU A 9 9.84 4.72 14.01
CA GLU A 9 10.37 3.48 14.59
C GLU A 9 11.42 3.73 15.69
N LEU A 10 11.78 5.01 15.90
CA LEU A 10 12.74 5.49 16.89
C LEU A 10 11.99 6.15 18.06
N ASP A 11 12.32 5.76 19.28
CA ASP A 11 11.82 6.40 20.50
C ASP A 11 12.99 6.95 21.32
N ILE A 12 12.78 8.11 21.94
CA ILE A 12 13.83 8.82 22.66
C ILE A 12 13.69 8.48 24.15
N ALA A 13 14.51 7.54 24.62
CA ALA A 13 14.54 7.19 26.04
C ALA A 13 15.72 7.87 26.74
N GLU A 14 15.51 8.29 27.99
CA GLU A 14 16.60 8.78 28.84
C GLU A 14 17.31 7.57 29.48
N CYS A 15 18.58 7.39 29.16
CA CYS A 15 19.43 6.36 29.78
C CYS A 15 20.47 7.04 30.67
N LEU A 16 20.77 6.43 31.82
CA LEU A 16 21.88 6.86 32.66
C LEU A 16 23.18 6.29 32.06
N SER A 17 24.10 7.15 31.62
CA SER A 17 25.40 6.68 31.14
C SER A 17 26.30 6.38 32.33
N ALA A 18 26.83 5.15 32.40
CA ALA A 18 27.78 4.75 33.42
C ALA A 18 29.11 5.54 33.34
N GLU A 19 29.46 6.01 32.14
CA GLU A 19 30.69 6.75 31.85
C GLU A 19 30.64 8.23 32.29
N PHE A 20 29.49 8.90 32.13
CA PHE A 20 29.36 10.33 32.42
C PHE A 20 28.47 10.62 33.64
N ASN A 21 27.94 9.58 34.28
CA ASN A 21 27.02 9.63 35.43
C ASN A 21 25.90 10.67 35.25
N ALA A 22 25.42 10.82 34.01
CA ALA A 22 24.44 11.82 33.61
C ALA A 22 23.31 11.14 32.82
N ARG A 23 22.12 11.75 32.85
CA ARG A 23 21.02 11.32 31.97
C ARG A 23 21.31 11.80 30.56
N VAL A 24 21.51 10.86 29.65
CA VAL A 24 21.70 11.11 28.23
C VAL A 24 20.51 10.55 27.46
N ARG A 25 20.05 11.30 26.47
CA ARG A 25 19.00 10.83 25.57
C ARG A 25 19.62 9.85 24.59
N SER A 26 19.21 8.59 24.68
CA SER A 26 19.61 7.55 23.75
C SER A 26 18.45 7.25 22.80
N ILE A 27 18.80 7.04 21.53
CA ILE A 27 17.85 6.59 20.53
C ILE A 27 17.65 5.10 20.76
N THR A 28 16.50 4.73 21.30
CA THR A 28 16.15 3.33 21.55
C THR A 28 15.03 2.90 20.61
N LEU A 29 15.01 1.62 20.28
CA LEU A 29 13.89 1.07 19.52
C LEU A 29 12.71 0.98 20.48
N THR A 30 11.56 1.54 20.09
CA THR A 30 10.36 1.54 20.94
C THR A 30 9.96 0.10 21.31
N GLN A 31 9.37 -0.12 22.49
CA GLN A 31 9.03 -1.48 22.98
C GLN A 31 8.13 -2.27 22.01
N LEU A 32 7.39 -1.58 21.14
CA LEU A 32 6.60 -2.17 20.06
C LEU A 32 7.43 -2.97 19.04
N LYS A 33 8.71 -2.62 18.84
CA LYS A 33 9.63 -3.33 17.94
C LYS A 33 10.40 -4.48 18.61
N SER A 34 10.38 -4.55 19.94
CA SER A 34 10.95 -5.68 20.69
C SER A 34 10.10 -6.95 20.52
N ASP A 35 8.81 -6.77 20.21
CA ASP A 35 7.91 -7.88 19.93
C ASP A 35 8.12 -8.44 18.52
N LYS A 36 8.53 -9.72 18.43
CA LYS A 36 8.71 -10.45 17.16
C LYS A 36 7.47 -10.37 16.28
N THR A 37 6.29 -10.27 16.89
CA THR A 37 4.99 -10.18 16.21
C THR A 37 4.89 -8.92 15.35
N TYR A 38 5.37 -7.78 15.84
CA TYR A 38 5.30 -6.52 15.11
C TYR A 38 6.23 -6.50 13.88
N ASN A 39 7.41 -7.11 14.00
CA ASN A 39 8.36 -7.22 12.89
C ASN A 39 7.84 -8.19 11.81
N ILE A 40 7.16 -9.27 12.19
CA ILE A 40 6.51 -10.20 11.25
C ILE A 40 5.34 -9.52 10.54
N VAL A 41 4.45 -8.86 11.28
CA VAL A 41 3.31 -8.16 10.68
C VAL A 41 3.80 -7.06 9.74
N THR A 42 4.72 -6.22 10.19
CA THR A 42 5.20 -5.09 9.39
C THR A 42 6.01 -5.56 8.18
N LYS A 43 6.96 -6.49 8.33
CA LYS A 43 7.78 -6.90 7.18
C LYS A 43 7.10 -7.91 6.28
N CYS A 44 6.31 -8.84 6.81
CA CYS A 44 5.70 -9.88 6.01
C CYS A 44 4.38 -9.38 5.40
N ILE A 45 3.48 -8.82 6.21
CA ILE A 45 2.17 -8.37 5.70
C ILE A 45 2.32 -7.12 4.83
N LEU A 46 3.09 -6.11 5.25
CA LEU A 46 3.21 -4.89 4.43
C LEU A 46 3.88 -5.16 3.08
N TYR A 47 4.97 -5.95 3.04
CA TYR A 47 5.59 -6.32 1.76
C TYR A 47 4.65 -7.16 0.90
N THR A 48 3.96 -8.15 1.46
CA THR A 48 2.98 -8.94 0.70
C THR A 48 1.87 -8.06 0.16
N LEU A 49 1.34 -7.12 0.94
CA LEU A 49 0.31 -6.19 0.46
C LEU A 49 0.84 -5.31 -0.67
N VAL A 50 2.04 -4.75 -0.53
CA VAL A 50 2.60 -3.82 -1.53
C VAL A 50 3.02 -4.55 -2.81
N MET A 51 3.73 -5.66 -2.70
CA MET A 51 4.26 -6.38 -3.86
C MET A 51 3.27 -7.32 -4.53
N PHE A 52 2.27 -7.81 -3.80
CA PHE A 52 1.31 -8.77 -4.35
C PHE A 52 -0.08 -8.13 -4.50
N VAL A 53 -0.64 -7.55 -3.43
CA VAL A 53 -2.03 -7.08 -3.45
C VAL A 53 -2.20 -5.83 -4.31
N ILE A 54 -1.32 -4.84 -4.21
CA ILE A 54 -1.41 -3.62 -5.05
C ILE A 54 -1.36 -3.94 -6.56
N PRO A 55 -0.38 -4.70 -7.09
CA PRO A 55 -0.37 -5.01 -8.52
C PRO A 55 -1.58 -5.87 -8.91
N PHE A 56 -2.01 -6.81 -8.07
CA PHE A 56 -3.17 -7.64 -8.35
C PHE A 56 -4.48 -6.85 -8.43
N VAL A 57 -4.71 -5.94 -7.48
CA VAL A 57 -5.86 -5.02 -7.49
C VAL A 57 -5.80 -4.11 -8.70
N THR A 58 -4.63 -3.59 -9.05
CA THR A 58 -4.43 -2.77 -10.25
C THR A 58 -4.86 -3.53 -11.51
N LEU A 59 -4.41 -4.77 -11.67
CA LEU A 59 -4.81 -5.63 -12.79
C LEU A 59 -6.32 -5.86 -12.83
N ILE A 60 -6.96 -6.12 -11.69
CA ILE A 60 -8.42 -6.30 -11.61
C ILE A 60 -9.14 -5.02 -12.05
N VAL A 61 -8.73 -3.86 -11.54
CA VAL A 61 -9.37 -2.57 -11.87
C VAL A 61 -9.21 -2.26 -13.35
N VAL A 62 -8.02 -2.45 -13.92
CA VAL A 62 -7.76 -2.16 -15.34
C VAL A 62 -8.56 -3.13 -16.22
N ASN A 63 -8.57 -4.44 -15.90
CA ASN A 63 -9.38 -5.42 -16.62
C ASN A 63 -10.88 -5.09 -16.55
N TRP A 64 -11.38 -4.69 -15.39
CA TRP A 64 -12.76 -4.24 -15.24
C TRP A 64 -13.07 -3.03 -16.13
N ARG A 65 -12.20 -2.02 -16.15
CA ARG A 65 -12.36 -0.83 -16.99
C ARG A 65 -12.36 -1.18 -18.49
N ILE A 66 -11.49 -2.09 -18.92
CA ILE A 66 -11.45 -2.59 -20.30
C ILE A 66 -12.77 -3.27 -20.66
N ILE A 67 -13.29 -4.15 -19.81
CA ILE A 67 -14.57 -4.86 -20.05
C ILE A 67 -15.72 -3.85 -20.14
N VAL A 68 -15.77 -2.86 -19.25
CA VAL A 68 -16.81 -1.81 -19.28
C VAL A 68 -16.73 -0.99 -20.56
N ALA A 69 -15.52 -0.60 -20.99
CA ALA A 69 -15.31 0.14 -22.22
C ALA A 69 -15.73 -0.67 -23.46
N LEU A 70 -15.35 -1.94 -23.52
CA LEU A 70 -15.77 -2.86 -24.58
C LEU A 70 -17.29 -3.04 -24.61
N LYS A 71 -17.92 -3.23 -23.44
CA LYS A 71 -19.38 -3.35 -23.34
C LYS A 71 -20.07 -2.08 -23.83
N HIS A 72 -19.53 -0.90 -23.51
CA HIS A 72 -20.04 0.38 -24.00
C HIS A 72 -19.92 0.48 -25.52
N SER A 73 -18.75 0.16 -26.09
CA SER A 73 -18.50 0.18 -27.54
C SER A 73 -19.40 -0.79 -28.31
N THR A 74 -19.57 -2.02 -27.81
CA THR A 74 -20.45 -3.02 -28.42
C THR A 74 -21.92 -2.57 -28.38
N ARG A 75 -22.37 -1.98 -27.26
CA ARG A 75 -23.73 -1.43 -27.15
C ARG A 75 -23.97 -0.26 -28.10
N MET A 76 -22.95 0.56 -28.35
CA MET A 76 -23.04 1.65 -29.35
C MET A 76 -23.17 1.08 -30.76
N ARG A 77 -22.36 0.07 -31.10
CA ARG A 77 -22.37 -0.56 -32.43
C ARG A 77 -23.68 -1.29 -32.72
N SER A 78 -24.27 -1.97 -31.72
CA SER A 78 -25.56 -2.64 -31.88
C SER A 78 -26.73 -1.67 -32.07
N ARG A 79 -26.68 -0.49 -31.44
CA ARG A 79 -27.68 0.58 -31.67
C ARG A 79 -27.55 1.16 -33.07
N LEU A 80 -26.32 1.37 -33.55
CA LEU A 80 -26.06 1.90 -34.89
C LEU A 80 -26.50 0.92 -35.98
N SER A 81 -26.26 -0.39 -35.80
CA SER A 81 -26.75 -1.41 -36.73
C SER A 81 -28.27 -1.52 -36.74
N THR A 82 -28.91 -1.42 -35.56
CA THR A 82 -30.38 -1.48 -35.42
C THR A 82 -31.06 -0.28 -36.08
N GLN A 83 -30.52 0.93 -35.94
CA GLN A 83 -31.05 2.11 -36.64
C GLN A 83 -30.89 2.00 -38.16
N LYS A 84 -29.79 1.42 -38.64
CA LYS A 84 -29.55 1.28 -40.09
C LYS A 84 -30.50 0.27 -40.76
N SER A 85 -30.99 -0.72 -40.01
CA SER A 85 -32.00 -1.69 -40.48
C SER A 85 -33.44 -1.20 -40.33
N ALA A 86 -33.71 -0.22 -39.48
CA ALA A 86 -35.06 0.36 -39.31
C ALA A 86 -35.39 1.47 -40.34
N GLN A 87 -34.38 1.96 -41.07
CA GLN A 87 -34.52 3.00 -42.10
C GLN A 87 -34.56 2.44 -43.53
N ARG A 88 -34.72 1.12 -43.67
CA ARG A 88 -34.85 0.40 -44.94
C ARG A 88 -36.20 -0.29 -44.97
#